data_AF-A0A067G506-F1
#
_entry.id   AF-A0A067G506-F1
#
_cell.length_a   1.000
_cell.length_b   1.000
_cell.length_c   1.000
_cell.angle_alpha   90.00
_cell.angle_beta   90.00
_cell.angle_gamma   90.00
#
_symmetry.space_group_name_H-M   'P 1'
#
loop_
_entity.id
_entity.type
_entity.pdbx_description
1 polymer ?
#
loop_
_entity_poly.entity_id
_entity_poly.type
_entity_poly.pdbx_seq_one_letter_code
_entity_poly.pdbx_strand_id
1 'polypeptide(L)'
;MEEARRIGLHTNLRHPLWPVGDAEKFLMLHKGAIQLALAQLLVRNKVKSIEDLMALYQTPDVPKPRYVRVNTLKMDVDSAVLELGKQFVVQKDDLVPDLLILPPGCDLHVHPLIVNGCVFLQGKASSMVAAALAPKPGWKVLDACSAPGNKTVHLAALMKGKGKIVACELNKERVRRLKDTIKLSGAANIEVLHGDFLNLDPKDPAYSE
;
A
#
# COMPACT_ATOMS: atom_id res chain seq x y z
N MET A 1 -49.37 -12.91 -15.46
CA MET A 1 -48.64 -13.62 -16.53
C MET A 1 -48.88 -12.98 -17.90
N GLU A 2 -49.12 -11.66 -18.03
CA GLU A 2 -49.45 -11.10 -19.36
C GLU A 2 -49.02 -9.63 -19.59
N GLU A 3 -48.08 -9.06 -18.83
CA GLU A 3 -47.67 -7.65 -19.11
C GLU A 3 -46.22 -7.29 -18.74
N ALA A 4 -45.35 -8.30 -18.59
CA ALA A 4 -43.91 -8.09 -18.38
C ALA A 4 -43.05 -8.57 -19.57
N ARG A 5 -43.68 -8.98 -20.68
CA ARG A 5 -43.01 -9.53 -21.88
C ARG A 5 -42.61 -8.47 -22.92
N ARG A 6 -42.76 -7.18 -22.65
CA ARG A 6 -42.63 -6.12 -23.67
C ARG A 6 -41.35 -5.28 -23.64
N ILE A 7 -40.43 -5.54 -22.71
CA ILE A 7 -39.14 -4.85 -22.67
C ILE A 7 -38.04 -5.92 -22.69
N GLY A 8 -37.61 -6.25 -23.91
CA GLY A 8 -36.60 -7.27 -24.18
C GLY A 8 -35.25 -6.93 -23.55
N LEU A 9 -35.03 -7.41 -22.33
CA LEU A 9 -33.72 -7.53 -21.73
C LEU A 9 -33.43 -9.02 -21.56
N HIS A 10 -32.59 -9.51 -22.46
CA HIS A 10 -32.05 -10.87 -22.48
C HIS A 10 -31.51 -11.27 -21.11
N THR A 11 -32.06 -12.37 -20.60
CA THR A 11 -31.50 -13.16 -19.51
C THR A 11 -30.14 -13.71 -19.94
N ASN A 12 -29.06 -13.23 -19.34
CA ASN A 12 -27.80 -13.95 -19.29
C ASN A 12 -27.40 -14.14 -17.83
N LEU A 13 -27.57 -15.39 -17.41
CA LEU A 13 -27.11 -16.05 -16.19
C LEU A 13 -25.89 -15.37 -15.54
N ARG A 14 -26.08 -14.77 -14.36
CA ARG A 14 -25.01 -14.55 -13.38
C ARG A 14 -25.51 -15.02 -12.02
N HIS A 15 -24.69 -15.86 -11.41
CA HIS A 15 -24.78 -16.42 -10.06
C HIS A 15 -25.40 -15.45 -9.02
N PRO A 16 -26.16 -15.95 -8.02
CA PRO A 16 -26.58 -15.13 -6.90
C PRO A 16 -25.31 -14.63 -6.17
N LEU A 17 -25.17 -13.31 -6.09
CA LEU A 17 -24.13 -12.63 -5.34
C LEU A 17 -24.25 -13.01 -3.86
N TRP A 18 -23.39 -13.92 -3.41
CA TRP A 18 -23.15 -14.19 -2.00
C TRP A 18 -22.45 -12.97 -1.37
N PRO A 19 -22.78 -12.54 -0.13
CA PRO A 19 -22.15 -11.37 0.50
C PRO A 19 -20.65 -11.61 0.74
N VAL A 20 -19.81 -10.69 0.29
CA VAL A 20 -18.35 -10.84 0.22
C VAL A 20 -17.71 -10.10 1.40
N GLY A 21 -17.82 -10.70 2.59
CA GLY A 21 -17.08 -10.29 3.80
C GLY A 21 -17.91 -9.63 4.92
N ASP A 22 -17.39 -9.70 6.15
CA ASP A 22 -18.10 -9.22 7.36
C ASP A 22 -18.30 -7.70 7.38
N ALA A 23 -17.39 -6.95 6.77
CA ALA A 23 -17.53 -5.50 6.62
C ALA A 23 -18.72 -5.12 5.71
N GLU A 24 -18.95 -5.85 4.63
CA GLU A 24 -20.07 -5.60 3.72
C GLU A 24 -21.41 -5.89 4.40
N LYS A 25 -21.48 -7.00 5.16
CA LYS A 25 -22.66 -7.31 5.98
C LYS A 25 -22.94 -6.23 7.02
N PHE A 26 -21.89 -5.74 7.70
CA PHE A 26 -22.01 -4.66 8.66
C PHE A 26 -22.49 -3.35 8.01
N LEU A 27 -21.93 -2.98 6.85
CA LEU A 27 -22.36 -1.80 6.09
C LEU A 27 -23.81 -1.92 5.64
N MET A 28 -24.24 -3.09 5.17
CA MET A 28 -25.62 -3.33 4.73
C MET A 28 -26.61 -3.27 5.90
N LEU A 29 -26.22 -3.75 7.08
CA LEU A 29 -27.03 -3.64 8.30
C LEU A 29 -27.28 -2.18 8.70
N HIS A 30 -26.29 -1.30 8.46
CA HIS A 30 -26.35 0.12 8.83
C HIS A 30 -26.71 1.04 7.65
N LYS A 31 -27.14 0.47 6.52
CA LYS A 31 -27.41 1.22 5.27
C LYS A 31 -28.36 2.41 5.49
N GLY A 32 -29.42 2.24 6.27
CA GLY A 32 -30.38 3.32 6.55
C GLY A 32 -29.76 4.50 7.31
N ALA A 33 -28.90 4.22 8.30
CA ALA A 33 -28.19 5.25 9.04
C ALA A 33 -27.18 5.99 8.16
N ILE A 34 -26.47 5.27 7.29
CA ILE A 34 -25.54 5.86 6.31
C ILE A 34 -26.29 6.76 5.31
N GLN A 35 -27.45 6.31 4.81
CA GLN A 35 -28.29 7.10 3.91
C GLN A 35 -28.83 8.36 4.59
N LEU A 36 -29.25 8.27 5.85
CA LEU A 36 -29.71 9.42 6.63
C LEU A 36 -28.57 10.42 6.87
N ALA A 37 -27.39 9.95 7.27
CA ALA A 37 -26.21 10.78 7.47
C ALA A 37 -25.83 11.52 6.18
N LEU A 38 -25.88 10.82 5.03
CA LEU A 38 -25.65 11.44 3.72
C LEU A 38 -26.70 12.52 3.41
N ALA A 39 -27.99 12.24 3.64
CA ALA A 39 -29.06 13.22 3.42
C ALA A 39 -28.89 14.47 4.28
N GLN A 40 -28.54 14.30 5.56
CA GLN A 40 -28.21 15.42 6.46
C GLN A 40 -27.02 16.24 5.95
N LEU A 41 -26.01 15.55 5.41
CA LEU A 41 -24.81 16.19 4.88
C LEU A 41 -25.12 16.99 3.60
N LEU A 42 -26.00 16.48 2.73
CA LEU A 42 -26.50 17.22 1.56
C LEU A 42 -27.26 18.48 1.97
N VAL A 43 -28.20 18.37 2.94
CA VAL A 43 -28.96 19.52 3.47
C VAL A 43 -28.03 20.55 4.12
N ARG A 44 -27.08 20.11 4.95
CA ARG A 44 -26.11 20.97 5.64
C ARG A 44 -25.26 21.77 4.66
N ASN A 45 -24.85 21.14 3.56
CA ASN A 45 -24.04 21.79 2.52
C ASN A 45 -24.90 22.47 1.43
N LYS A 46 -26.24 22.50 1.59
CA LYS A 46 -27.20 23.13 0.67
C LYS A 46 -27.12 22.60 -0.77
N VAL A 47 -26.85 21.31 -0.92
CA VAL A 47 -26.71 20.62 -2.21
C VAL A 47 -27.77 19.53 -2.36
N LYS A 48 -28.16 19.22 -3.59
CA LYS A 48 -29.26 18.28 -3.89
C LYS A 48 -28.78 16.89 -4.31
N SER A 49 -27.52 16.78 -4.70
CA SER A 49 -26.92 15.55 -5.22
C SER A 49 -25.53 15.31 -4.62
N ILE A 50 -25.06 14.06 -4.70
CA ILE A 50 -23.71 13.70 -4.26
C ILE A 50 -22.68 14.37 -5.16
N GLU A 51 -23.00 14.53 -6.44
CA GLU A 51 -22.18 15.21 -7.44
C GLU A 51 -21.96 16.68 -7.07
N ASP A 52 -23.03 17.39 -6.69
CA ASP A 52 -22.94 18.77 -6.17
C ASP A 52 -22.11 18.83 -4.89
N LEU A 53 -22.30 17.85 -3.99
CA LEU A 53 -21.52 17.76 -2.75
C LEU A 53 -20.02 17.55 -3.06
N MET A 54 -19.69 16.62 -3.94
CA MET A 54 -18.33 16.39 -4.40
C MET A 54 -17.75 17.60 -5.12
N ALA A 55 -18.58 18.38 -5.83
CA ALA A 55 -18.18 19.64 -6.46
C ALA A 55 -17.74 20.69 -5.43
N LEU A 56 -18.39 20.76 -4.26
CA LEU A 56 -17.95 21.63 -3.16
C LEU A 56 -16.57 21.24 -2.60
N TYR A 57 -16.25 19.95 -2.68
CA TYR A 57 -14.95 19.40 -2.27
C TYR A 57 -14.08 19.07 -3.48
N GLN A 58 -14.26 19.76 -4.63
CA GLN A 58 -13.34 19.64 -5.77
C GLN A 58 -11.94 20.03 -5.30
N THR A 59 -11.21 19.03 -4.82
CA THR A 59 -9.76 19.08 -4.83
C THR A 59 -9.41 19.12 -6.30
N PRO A 60 -8.71 20.15 -6.79
CA PRO A 60 -8.25 20.15 -8.17
C PRO A 60 -7.60 18.80 -8.45
N ASP A 61 -7.90 18.21 -9.60
CA ASP A 61 -7.24 16.98 -10.05
C ASP A 61 -5.80 17.35 -10.41
N VAL A 62 -4.99 17.55 -9.38
CA VAL A 62 -3.59 17.90 -9.52
C VAL A 62 -2.90 16.62 -9.93
N PRO A 63 -2.27 16.58 -11.11
CA PRO A 63 -1.52 15.42 -11.56
C PRO A 63 -0.54 14.98 -10.47
N LYS A 64 -0.79 13.81 -9.88
CA LYS A 64 0.02 13.34 -8.76
C LYS A 64 1.33 12.77 -9.31
N PRO A 65 2.48 13.21 -8.80
CA PRO A 65 3.74 12.63 -9.22
C PRO A 65 3.81 11.15 -8.86
N ARG A 66 4.59 10.40 -9.64
CA ARG A 66 4.85 8.99 -9.38
C ARG A 66 6.07 8.89 -8.47
N TYR A 67 5.92 8.15 -7.38
CA TYR A 67 7.02 7.95 -6.43
C TYR A 67 7.58 6.54 -6.55
N VAL A 68 8.91 6.46 -6.55
CA VAL A 68 9.63 5.19 -6.51
C VAL A 68 10.75 5.26 -5.50
N ARG A 69 10.90 4.20 -4.71
CA ARG A 69 11.94 4.11 -3.68
C ARG A 69 13.05 3.16 -4.15
N VAL A 70 14.27 3.64 -4.13
CA VAL A 70 15.46 2.86 -4.48
C VAL A 70 15.75 1.83 -3.39
N ASN A 71 16.02 0.60 -3.79
CA ASN A 71 16.48 -0.45 -2.90
C ASN A 71 18.00 -0.38 -2.76
N THR A 72 18.48 0.31 -1.73
CA THR A 72 19.91 0.50 -1.47
C THR A 72 20.68 -0.78 -1.11
N LEU A 73 20.00 -1.93 -0.95
CA LEU A 73 20.65 -3.25 -0.87
C LEU A 73 21.13 -3.76 -2.23
N LYS A 74 20.58 -3.25 -3.33
CA LYS A 74 20.85 -3.74 -4.70
C LYS A 74 21.45 -2.71 -5.62
N MET A 75 21.16 -1.42 -5.41
CA MET A 75 21.55 -0.34 -6.30
C MET A 75 21.64 0.97 -5.51
N ASP A 76 22.62 1.81 -5.81
CA ASP A 76 22.72 3.15 -5.24
C ASP A 76 21.75 4.14 -5.94
N VAL A 77 21.46 5.25 -5.26
CA VAL A 77 20.47 6.22 -5.72
C VAL A 77 20.90 6.91 -7.01
N ASP A 78 22.19 7.18 -7.19
CA ASP A 78 22.70 7.89 -8.37
C ASP A 78 22.59 7.01 -9.63
N SER A 79 22.92 5.73 -9.51
CA SER A 79 22.71 4.74 -10.58
C SER A 79 21.23 4.61 -10.96
N ALA A 80 20.33 4.60 -9.97
CA ALA A 80 18.89 4.54 -10.23
C ALA A 80 18.37 5.80 -10.95
N VAL A 81 18.87 6.98 -10.57
CA VAL A 81 18.55 8.25 -11.23
C VAL A 81 19.05 8.25 -12.67
N LEU A 82 20.28 7.79 -12.93
CA LEU A 82 20.83 7.71 -14.28
C LEU A 82 20.01 6.77 -15.18
N GLU A 83 19.63 5.60 -14.67
CA GLU A 83 18.90 4.61 -15.45
C GLU A 83 17.46 5.06 -15.76
N LEU A 84 16.72 5.53 -14.74
CA LEU A 84 15.37 6.07 -14.94
C LEU A 84 15.38 7.37 -15.76
N GLY A 85 16.46 8.15 -15.64
CA GLY A 85 16.70 9.39 -16.37
C GLY A 85 16.76 9.23 -17.89
N LYS A 86 17.00 8.00 -18.38
CA LYS A 86 16.95 7.70 -19.83
C LYS A 86 15.55 7.81 -20.42
N GLN A 87 14.51 7.65 -19.60
CA GLN A 87 13.10 7.61 -20.03
C GLN A 87 12.26 8.72 -19.42
N PHE A 88 12.62 9.20 -18.22
CA PHE A 88 11.79 10.13 -17.45
C PHE A 88 12.64 11.25 -16.85
N VAL A 89 12.00 12.39 -16.57
CA VAL A 89 12.60 13.44 -15.74
C VAL A 89 12.57 12.97 -14.29
N VAL A 90 13.72 12.73 -13.67
CA VAL A 90 13.79 12.19 -12.31
C VAL A 90 14.28 13.27 -11.35
N GLN A 91 13.56 13.44 -10.24
CA GLN A 91 13.97 14.30 -9.13
C GLN A 91 14.15 13.46 -7.87
N LYS A 92 15.09 13.85 -6.99
CA LYS A 92 15.23 13.26 -5.66
C LYS A 92 14.31 13.97 -4.68
N ASP A 93 13.77 13.23 -3.73
CA ASP A 93 13.02 13.83 -2.63
C ASP A 93 13.95 14.46 -1.59
N ASP A 94 13.59 15.62 -1.06
CA ASP A 94 14.41 16.35 -0.09
C ASP A 94 14.42 15.73 1.31
N LEU A 95 13.38 14.95 1.67
CA LEU A 95 13.21 14.40 3.02
C LEU A 95 13.58 12.92 3.11
N VAL A 96 13.37 12.16 2.03
CA VAL A 96 13.63 10.72 2.00
C VAL A 96 14.73 10.44 0.97
N PRO A 97 15.99 10.20 1.41
CA PRO A 97 17.15 10.17 0.51
C PRO A 97 17.11 9.12 -0.62
N ASP A 98 16.40 8.01 -0.40
CA ASP A 98 16.25 6.92 -1.37
C ASP A 98 14.93 7.01 -2.17
N LEU A 99 14.19 8.12 -2.07
CA LEU A 99 12.93 8.34 -2.79
C LEU A 99 13.14 9.23 -4.01
N LEU A 100 12.63 8.77 -5.15
CA LEU A 100 12.64 9.48 -6.41
C LEU A 100 11.22 9.87 -6.82
N ILE A 101 11.12 11.04 -7.44
CA ILE A 101 9.90 11.66 -7.92
C ILE A 101 9.96 11.68 -9.45
N LEU A 102 8.95 11.10 -10.07
CA LEU A 102 8.78 11.00 -11.52
C LEU A 102 7.50 11.72 -11.95
N PRO A 103 7.39 12.10 -13.24
CA PRO A 103 6.22 12.77 -13.75
C PRO A 103 4.95 11.93 -13.56
N PRO A 104 3.77 12.58 -13.49
CA PRO A 104 2.50 11.88 -13.53
C PRO A 104 2.37 10.99 -14.77
N GLY A 105 1.70 9.85 -14.64
CA GLY A 105 1.41 8.95 -15.77
C GLY A 105 2.56 8.03 -16.21
N CYS A 106 3.73 8.09 -15.57
CA CYS A 106 4.82 7.15 -15.86
C CYS A 106 4.42 5.71 -15.52
N ASP A 107 4.40 4.83 -16.53
CA ASP A 107 4.27 3.39 -16.33
C ASP A 107 5.63 2.76 -16.08
N LEU A 108 5.77 2.13 -14.92
CA LEU A 108 6.98 1.45 -14.47
C LEU A 108 6.70 -0.01 -14.11
N HIS A 109 5.46 -0.51 -14.31
CA HIS A 109 5.04 -1.81 -13.80
C HIS A 109 5.88 -2.97 -14.37
N VAL A 110 6.35 -2.84 -15.61
CA VAL A 110 7.22 -3.81 -16.30
C VAL A 110 8.67 -3.33 -16.42
N HIS A 111 9.01 -2.18 -15.83
CA HIS A 111 10.36 -1.64 -15.94
C HIS A 111 11.38 -2.59 -15.29
N PRO A 112 12.55 -2.84 -15.90
CA PRO A 112 13.53 -3.80 -15.37
C PRO A 112 13.89 -3.58 -13.91
N LEU A 113 14.04 -2.31 -13.49
CA LEU A 113 14.35 -1.94 -12.10
C LEU A 113 13.25 -2.29 -11.09
N ILE A 114 11.99 -2.36 -11.51
CA ILE A 114 10.89 -2.82 -10.65
C ILE A 114 10.89 -4.34 -10.60
N VAL A 115 11.01 -4.99 -11.77
CA VAL A 115 10.95 -6.45 -11.89
C VAL A 115 12.11 -7.16 -11.17
N ASN A 116 13.30 -6.55 -11.13
CA ASN A 116 14.46 -7.10 -10.44
C ASN A 116 14.59 -6.66 -8.97
N GLY A 117 13.67 -5.81 -8.49
CA GLY A 117 13.63 -5.32 -7.10
C GLY A 117 14.70 -4.28 -6.76
N CYS A 118 15.34 -3.64 -7.76
CA CYS A 118 16.22 -2.50 -7.54
C CYS A 118 15.46 -1.25 -7.10
N VAL A 119 14.17 -1.15 -7.46
CA VAL A 119 13.29 -0.03 -7.13
C VAL A 119 11.89 -0.56 -6.77
N PHE A 120 11.22 0.09 -5.83
CA PHE A 120 9.86 -0.23 -5.42
C PHE A 120 8.91 0.94 -5.70
N LEU A 121 7.74 0.65 -6.28
CA LEU A 121 6.66 1.63 -6.38
C LEU A 121 6.08 1.89 -4.97
N GLN A 122 6.38 3.07 -4.40
CA GLN A 122 5.97 3.41 -3.04
C GLN A 122 5.78 4.92 -2.89
N GLY A 123 4.59 5.34 -2.44
CA GLY A 123 4.28 6.75 -2.18
C GLY A 123 5.10 7.36 -1.05
N LYS A 124 5.38 8.68 -1.15
CA LYS A 124 6.19 9.44 -0.19
C LYS A 124 5.83 9.21 1.28
N ALA A 125 4.55 9.33 1.64
CA ALA A 125 4.08 9.13 3.02
C ALA A 125 4.43 7.73 3.56
N SER A 126 4.36 6.70 2.72
CA SER A 126 4.69 5.32 3.10
C SER A 126 6.20 5.13 3.29
N SER A 127 7.02 5.81 2.50
CA SER A 127 8.49 5.76 2.61
C SER A 127 8.99 6.55 3.83
N MET A 128 8.35 7.67 4.14
CA MET A 128 8.74 8.56 5.24
C MET A 128 8.66 7.89 6.61
N VAL A 129 7.74 6.94 6.82
CA VAL A 129 7.60 6.24 8.11
C VAL A 129 8.89 5.51 8.52
N ALA A 130 9.48 4.74 7.59
CA ALA A 130 10.72 4.01 7.89
C ALA A 130 11.93 4.95 8.00
N ALA A 131 11.97 6.02 7.19
CA ALA A 131 13.00 7.05 7.30
C ALA A 131 12.94 7.78 8.65
N ALA A 132 11.74 8.11 9.12
CA ALA A 132 11.52 8.77 10.41
C ALA A 132 11.91 7.88 11.61
N LEU A 133 11.71 6.57 11.51
CA LEU A 133 12.19 5.61 12.52
C LEU A 133 13.72 5.55 12.59
N ALA A 134 14.40 5.86 11.47
CA ALA A 134 15.86 5.92 11.35
C ALA A 134 16.60 4.72 11.99
N PRO A 135 16.22 3.47 11.65
CA PRO A 135 16.81 2.29 12.28
C PRO A 135 18.30 2.20 11.96
N LYS A 136 19.10 1.85 12.97
CA LYS A 136 20.55 1.69 12.79
C LYS A 136 20.90 0.25 12.41
N PRO A 137 21.94 0.04 11.58
CA PRO A 137 22.46 -1.29 11.32
C PRO A 137 22.77 -2.04 12.63
N GLY A 138 22.31 -3.29 12.72
CA GLY A 138 22.49 -4.13 13.91
C GLY A 138 21.33 -4.12 14.91
N TRP A 139 20.37 -3.19 14.78
CA TRP A 139 19.18 -3.20 15.62
C TRP A 139 18.31 -4.45 15.42
N LYS A 140 17.50 -4.74 16.44
CA LYS A 140 16.36 -5.66 16.33
C LYS A 140 15.10 -4.80 16.19
N VAL A 141 14.33 -5.05 15.13
CA VAL A 141 13.13 -4.27 14.83
C VAL A 141 11.95 -5.21 14.65
N LEU A 142 10.79 -4.83 15.19
CA LEU A 142 9.54 -5.56 15.05
C LEU A 142 8.56 -4.76 14.19
N ASP A 143 8.14 -5.33 13.07
CA ASP A 143 7.13 -4.78 12.17
C ASP A 143 5.82 -5.54 12.36
N ALA A 144 4.92 -4.98 13.17
CA ALA A 144 3.68 -5.61 13.60
C ALA A 144 2.70 -5.95 12.46
N CYS A 145 2.75 -5.22 11.34
CA CYS A 145 1.79 -5.32 10.23
C CYS A 145 2.53 -5.18 8.89
N SER A 146 3.22 -6.25 8.52
CA SER A 146 4.29 -6.16 7.51
C SER A 146 3.80 -6.22 6.06
N ALA A 147 2.75 -6.97 5.74
CA ALA A 147 2.40 -7.21 4.33
C ALA A 147 1.76 -5.97 3.66
N PRO A 148 2.07 -5.66 2.38
CA PRO A 148 2.79 -6.51 1.43
C PRO A 148 4.32 -6.51 1.55
N GLY A 149 4.93 -5.68 2.40
CA GLY A 149 6.36 -5.74 2.73
C GLY A 149 7.20 -4.52 2.36
N ASN A 150 6.66 -3.53 1.64
CA ASN A 150 7.47 -2.40 1.13
C ASN A 150 8.14 -1.58 2.24
N LYS A 151 7.50 -1.44 3.41
CA LYS A 151 8.10 -0.77 4.59
C LYS A 151 9.11 -1.67 5.28
N THR A 152 8.80 -2.95 5.46
CA THR A 152 9.69 -3.95 6.04
C THR A 152 11.01 -4.05 5.28
N VAL A 153 10.98 -4.12 3.94
CA VAL A 153 12.20 -4.15 3.11
C VAL A 153 12.89 -2.78 3.05
N HIS A 154 12.19 -1.68 3.32
CA HIS A 154 12.81 -0.37 3.51
C HIS A 154 13.62 -0.35 4.81
N LEU A 155 13.08 -0.86 5.92
CA LEU A 155 13.81 -1.00 7.17
C LEU A 155 15.08 -1.85 6.97
N ALA A 156 14.99 -2.96 6.25
CA ALA A 156 16.15 -3.79 5.94
C ALA A 156 17.24 -3.04 5.16
N ALA A 157 16.83 -2.22 4.18
CA ALA A 157 17.73 -1.39 3.40
C ALA A 157 18.42 -0.31 4.26
N LEU A 158 17.69 0.40 5.11
CA LEU A 158 18.24 1.40 6.04
C LEU A 158 19.21 0.76 7.05
N MET A 159 18.90 -0.45 7.51
CA MET A 159 19.76 -1.25 8.38
C MET A 159 20.95 -1.90 7.64
N LYS A 160 21.11 -1.65 6.34
CA LYS A 160 22.17 -2.20 5.48
C LYS A 160 22.23 -3.73 5.51
N GLY A 161 21.07 -4.38 5.65
CA GLY A 161 20.97 -5.84 5.79
C GLY A 161 21.57 -6.42 7.07
N LYS A 162 21.88 -5.59 8.08
CA LYS A 162 22.46 -6.01 9.36
C LYS A 162 21.42 -5.98 10.47
N GLY A 163 21.61 -6.79 11.51
CA GLY A 163 20.65 -6.92 12.61
C GLY A 163 19.53 -7.89 12.26
N LYS A 164 18.33 -7.66 12.82
CA LYS A 164 17.18 -8.56 12.65
C LYS A 164 15.87 -7.77 12.56
N ILE A 165 15.01 -8.14 11.63
CA ILE A 165 13.65 -7.62 11.53
C ILE A 165 12.68 -8.80 11.70
N VAL A 166 11.76 -8.71 12.64
CA VAL A 166 10.66 -9.65 12.79
C VAL A 166 9.43 -9.03 12.16
N ALA A 167 8.91 -9.68 11.13
CA ALA A 167 7.85 -9.18 10.27
C ALA A 167 6.56 -9.98 10.49
N CYS A 168 5.60 -9.39 11.21
CA CYS A 168 4.34 -10.04 11.57
C CYS A 168 3.25 -9.79 10.52
N GLU A 169 2.50 -10.82 10.17
CA GLU A 169 1.28 -10.71 9.38
C GLU A 169 0.32 -11.85 9.72
N LEU A 170 -0.94 -11.51 9.97
CA LEU A 170 -1.99 -12.45 10.34
C LEU A 170 -2.52 -13.24 9.14
N ASN A 171 -2.63 -12.61 7.96
CA ASN A 171 -3.26 -13.24 6.81
C ASN A 171 -2.27 -14.09 6.00
N LYS A 172 -2.54 -15.38 5.89
CA LYS A 172 -1.71 -16.37 5.18
C LYS A 172 -1.41 -16.01 3.71
N GLU A 173 -2.36 -15.45 2.97
CA GLU A 173 -2.13 -15.06 1.57
C GLU A 173 -1.22 -13.82 1.48
N ARG A 174 -1.41 -12.87 2.40
CA ARG A 174 -0.56 -11.68 2.50
C ARG A 174 0.86 -12.03 2.96
N VAL A 175 1.03 -13.06 3.80
CA VAL A 175 2.35 -13.63 4.14
C VAL A 175 3.09 -14.11 2.90
N ARG A 176 2.40 -14.74 1.94
CA ARG A 176 3.04 -15.15 0.68
C ARG A 176 3.58 -13.94 -0.09
N ARG A 177 2.77 -12.89 -0.25
CA ARG A 177 3.21 -11.64 -0.92
C ARG A 177 4.37 -10.95 -0.20
N LEU A 178 4.36 -10.99 1.14
CA LEU A 178 5.46 -10.49 1.96
C LEU A 178 6.76 -11.27 1.67
N LYS A 179 6.71 -12.60 1.67
CA LYS A 179 7.87 -13.45 1.34
C LYS A 179 8.39 -13.20 -0.07
N ASP A 180 7.49 -13.03 -1.04
CA ASP A 180 7.86 -12.70 -2.42
C ASP A 180 8.57 -11.33 -2.49
N THR A 181 8.06 -10.33 -1.78
CA THR A 181 8.67 -8.98 -1.70
C THR A 181 10.03 -9.01 -1.01
N ILE A 182 10.18 -9.78 0.07
CA ILE A 182 11.46 -9.97 0.77
C ILE A 182 12.48 -10.61 -0.18
N LYS A 183 12.12 -11.71 -0.84
CA LYS A 183 12.97 -12.38 -1.83
C LYS A 183 13.36 -11.43 -2.97
N LEU A 184 12.40 -10.68 -3.49
CA LEU A 184 12.62 -9.69 -4.54
C LEU A 184 13.56 -8.57 -4.07
N SER A 185 13.50 -8.15 -2.81
CA SER A 185 14.38 -7.10 -2.26
C SER A 185 15.82 -7.57 -2.06
N GLY A 186 16.06 -8.87 -1.87
CA GLY A 186 17.37 -9.40 -1.47
C GLY A 186 17.72 -9.19 0.01
N ALA A 187 16.77 -8.74 0.83
CA ALA A 187 16.96 -8.64 2.28
C ALA A 187 17.09 -10.03 2.90
N ALA A 188 18.17 -10.25 3.65
CA ALA A 188 18.45 -11.52 4.33
C ALA A 188 18.20 -11.48 5.85
N ASN A 189 17.97 -10.29 6.41
CA ASN A 189 17.80 -10.05 7.84
C ASN A 189 16.34 -9.98 8.31
N ILE A 190 15.39 -10.49 7.52
CA ILE A 190 13.96 -10.45 7.84
C ILE A 190 13.45 -11.86 8.15
N GLU A 191 12.88 -12.04 9.34
CA GLU A 191 12.17 -13.24 9.77
C GLU A 191 10.66 -12.98 9.69
N VAL A 192 9.92 -13.82 8.95
CA VAL A 192 8.47 -13.68 8.81
C VAL A 192 7.76 -14.51 9.87
N LEU A 193 6.99 -13.84 10.73
CA LEU A 193 6.11 -14.47 11.69
C LEU A 193 4.66 -14.42 11.18
N HIS A 194 4.09 -15.59 10.91
CA HIS A 194 2.67 -15.71 10.59
C HIS A 194 1.87 -15.90 11.88
N GLY A 195 1.20 -14.84 12.32
CA GLY A 195 0.46 -14.83 13.56
C GLY A 195 -0.14 -13.46 13.86
N ASP A 196 -1.00 -13.42 14.87
CA ASP A 196 -1.48 -12.16 15.42
C ASP A 196 -0.38 -11.53 16.28
N PHE A 197 -0.02 -10.30 15.95
CA PHE A 197 0.95 -9.51 16.70
C PHE A 197 0.54 -9.37 18.18
N LEU A 198 -0.77 -9.28 18.47
CA LEU A 198 -1.26 -9.12 19.84
C LEU A 198 -1.07 -10.36 20.72
N ASN A 199 -0.78 -11.51 20.10
CA ASN A 199 -0.52 -12.76 20.81
C ASN A 199 0.97 -13.00 21.07
N LEU A 200 1.85 -12.06 20.68
CA LEU A 200 3.27 -12.13 21.01
C LEU A 200 3.48 -11.94 22.50
N ASP A 201 4.29 -12.82 23.11
CA ASP A 201 4.71 -12.65 24.49
C ASP A 201 5.79 -11.57 24.56
N PRO A 202 5.53 -10.41 25.20
CA PRO A 202 6.55 -9.37 25.36
C PRO A 202 7.73 -9.82 26.24
N LYS A 203 7.60 -10.93 26.96
CA LYS A 203 8.67 -11.54 27.78
C LYS A 203 9.43 -12.63 27.05
N ASP A 204 9.08 -12.94 25.79
CA ASP A 204 9.82 -13.92 25.02
C ASP A 204 11.31 -13.51 24.95
N PRO A 205 12.26 -14.39 25.35
CA PRO A 205 13.68 -14.10 25.27
C PRO A 205 14.16 -13.69 23.87
N ALA A 206 13.44 -14.08 22.82
CA ALA A 206 13.72 -13.68 21.45
C ALA A 206 13.61 -12.15 21.22
N TYR A 207 12.85 -11.45 22.07
CA TYR A 207 12.65 -10.00 22.04
C TYR A 207 13.32 -9.26 23.20
N SER A 208 13.90 -9.96 24.17
CA SER A 208 14.49 -9.36 25.37
C SER A 208 15.95 -8.94 25.15
N GLU A 209 16.21 -7.94 24.31
CA GLU A 209 17.52 -7.23 24.25
C GLU A 209 17.35 -5.77 23.86
#